data_AF-A0AAU6L347-F1
#
_entry.id   AF-A0AAU6L347-F1
#
_cell.length_a   1.000
_cell.length_b   1.000
_cell.length_c   1.000
_cell.angle_alpha   90.00
_cell.angle_beta   90.00
_cell.angle_gamma   90.00
#
_symmetry.space_group_name_H-M   'P 1'
#
loop_
_entity.id
_entity.type
_entity.pdbx_description
1 polymer ?
#
loop_
_entity_poly.entity_id
_entity_poly.type
_entity_poly.pdbx_seq_one_letter_code
_entity_poly.pdbx_strand_id
1 'polypeptide(L)'
;MAKTIKKLTPEAGRTDAAGLRAFDADALARCAADTGQPWWRRDACAEALAGRVPERRVAALIACVQDTDDVSHVRIALLGLLADRPELLPWLRHEDRQQDGAYGMAEAVLGARGALGDLTAAGALATLAFDPWRHRRETGEAGLDALAARHGSEAVLAELGGARPEDRSIAVRLRDRAGGDVTDALADPDRQVAFRAQALLTDPGRLRAYLAEAPTEEAKLWAAYALHRLTEDVAETRRLYEELGRPRVEVTGLDEELRTAIVHEYGQWAEERTDPRWRIEALCTEPPPATGTAEQLRRASAALTAAGIAPQPPISCAEDNGTGDGTYHVIRYGQSGAAVLISTLGRFATGDDDDPAVRRAVESAGFRWLDEAVGSIQVTDLGVYYFGSRDPLKVDTLLFYWQD
;
A
#
# COMPACT_ATOMS: atom_id res chain seq x y z
N MET A 1 42.56 13.96 -11.80
CA MET A 1 41.62 14.09 -12.94
C MET A 1 40.40 14.87 -12.46
N ALA A 2 40.01 15.96 -13.13
CA ALA A 2 38.77 16.65 -12.81
C ALA A 2 37.58 15.69 -12.98
N LYS A 3 36.77 15.50 -11.92
CA LYS A 3 35.50 14.79 -12.01
C LYS A 3 34.60 15.60 -12.96
N THR A 4 33.83 14.94 -13.82
CA THR A 4 32.82 15.59 -14.68
C THR A 4 31.45 14.99 -14.34
N ILE A 5 30.37 15.74 -14.54
CA ILE A 5 29.01 15.25 -14.26
C ILE A 5 28.74 13.93 -15.00
N LYS A 6 29.16 13.82 -16.27
CA LYS A 6 29.03 12.60 -17.07
C LYS A 6 29.73 11.38 -16.44
N LYS A 7 30.87 11.57 -15.77
CA LYS A 7 31.57 10.48 -15.06
C LYS A 7 30.90 10.12 -13.74
N LEU A 8 30.17 11.06 -13.13
CA LEU A 8 29.40 10.84 -11.90
C LEU A 8 28.02 10.23 -12.18
N THR A 9 27.53 10.33 -13.42
CA THR A 9 26.24 9.81 -13.90
C THR A 9 26.39 9.12 -15.27
N PRO A 10 27.18 8.03 -15.34
CA PRO A 10 27.48 7.36 -16.60
C PRO A 10 26.23 6.81 -17.31
N GLU A 11 25.31 6.21 -16.55
CA GLU A 11 24.08 5.56 -17.06
C GLU A 11 22.98 5.58 -16.00
N ALA A 12 21.75 5.24 -16.39
CA ALA A 12 20.61 5.17 -15.48
C ALA A 12 20.89 4.19 -14.33
N GLY A 13 20.49 4.56 -13.10
CA GLY A 13 20.72 3.75 -11.90
C GLY A 13 22.15 3.74 -11.36
N ARG A 14 23.12 4.40 -12.04
CA ARG A 14 24.51 4.50 -11.56
C ARG A 14 24.92 5.95 -11.36
N THR A 15 24.79 6.40 -10.11
CA THR A 15 25.04 7.79 -9.71
C THR A 15 25.99 7.87 -8.52
N ASP A 16 27.09 8.62 -8.64
CA ASP A 16 27.95 9.04 -7.51
C ASP A 16 27.31 10.27 -6.82
N ALA A 17 26.28 10.02 -6.00
CA ALA A 17 25.52 11.08 -5.34
C ALA A 17 26.37 11.94 -4.40
N ALA A 18 27.37 11.35 -3.73
CA ALA A 18 28.32 12.10 -2.90
C ALA A 18 29.21 13.00 -3.76
N GLY A 19 29.70 12.48 -4.90
CA GLY A 19 30.46 13.25 -5.87
C GLY A 19 29.67 14.41 -6.48
N LEU A 20 28.39 14.21 -6.80
CA LEU A 20 27.51 15.29 -7.28
C LEU A 20 27.25 16.34 -6.20
N ARG A 21 27.00 15.94 -4.94
CA ARG A 21 26.82 16.89 -3.83
C ARG A 21 28.06 17.76 -3.60
N ALA A 22 29.26 17.24 -3.83
CA ALA A 22 30.51 18.00 -3.77
C ALA A 22 30.83 18.80 -5.05
N PHE A 23 30.04 18.63 -6.12
CA PHE A 23 30.26 19.30 -7.41
C PHE A 23 29.72 20.75 -7.41
N ASP A 24 30.18 21.58 -8.34
CA ASP A 24 29.72 22.97 -8.46
C ASP A 24 28.22 23.07 -8.73
N ALA A 25 27.49 23.82 -7.88
CA ALA A 25 26.04 23.95 -7.96
C ALA A 25 25.58 24.66 -9.24
N ASP A 26 26.35 25.59 -9.79
CA ASP A 26 25.98 26.27 -11.03
C ASP A 26 26.08 25.35 -12.25
N ALA A 27 27.10 24.48 -12.28
CA ALA A 27 27.22 23.45 -13.29
C ALA A 27 26.08 22.42 -13.20
N LEU A 28 25.68 22.03 -11.99
CA LEU A 28 24.56 21.11 -11.78
C LEU A 28 23.22 21.72 -12.20
N ALA A 29 22.95 22.97 -11.83
CA ALA A 29 21.73 23.67 -12.24
C ALA A 29 21.64 23.83 -13.77
N ARG A 30 22.76 24.13 -14.44
CA ARG A 30 22.81 24.11 -15.91
C ARG A 30 22.54 22.72 -16.48
N CYS A 31 23.12 21.68 -15.89
CA CYS A 31 22.91 20.32 -16.35
C CYS A 31 21.46 19.86 -16.15
N ALA A 32 20.81 20.23 -15.05
CA ALA A 32 19.42 19.89 -14.79
C ALA A 32 18.45 20.55 -15.79
N ALA A 33 18.73 21.81 -16.17
CA ALA A 33 17.93 22.57 -17.13
C ALA A 33 18.25 22.25 -18.61
N ASP A 34 19.30 21.49 -18.92
CA ASP A 34 19.72 21.20 -20.29
C ASP A 34 18.94 19.99 -20.84
N THR A 35 17.94 20.25 -21.69
CA THR A 35 17.12 19.21 -22.34
C THR A 35 17.91 18.32 -23.31
N GLY A 36 19.13 18.71 -23.67
CA GLY A 36 20.07 17.86 -24.41
C GLY A 36 20.73 16.77 -23.55
N GLN A 37 20.61 16.82 -22.22
CA GLN A 37 21.07 15.77 -21.33
C GLN A 37 20.00 14.68 -21.14
N PRO A 38 20.40 13.42 -20.94
CA PRO A 38 19.46 12.37 -20.61
C PRO A 38 18.82 12.61 -19.24
N TRP A 39 17.53 12.25 -19.12
CA TRP A 39 16.71 12.54 -17.95
C TRP A 39 17.33 12.06 -16.63
N TRP A 40 17.90 10.85 -16.57
CA TRP A 40 18.48 10.29 -15.34
C TRP A 40 19.67 11.11 -14.81
N ARG A 41 20.39 11.81 -15.70
CA ARG A 41 21.47 12.72 -15.31
C ARG A 41 20.93 14.04 -14.81
N ARG A 42 19.91 14.57 -15.49
CA ARG A 42 19.25 15.84 -15.12
C ARG A 42 18.62 15.71 -13.74
N ASP A 43 17.91 14.62 -13.52
CA ASP A 43 17.28 14.24 -12.26
C ASP A 43 18.31 14.13 -11.12
N ALA A 44 19.38 13.34 -11.30
CA ALA A 44 20.48 13.26 -10.33
C ALA A 44 21.15 14.61 -10.04
N CYS A 45 21.22 15.51 -11.03
CA CYS A 45 21.73 16.86 -10.81
C CYS A 45 20.74 17.72 -10.01
N ALA A 46 19.44 17.59 -10.27
CA ALA A 46 18.39 18.25 -9.49
C ALA A 46 18.43 17.79 -8.02
N GLU A 47 18.42 16.49 -7.76
CA GLU A 47 18.53 15.96 -6.39
C GLU A 47 19.76 16.50 -5.65
N ALA A 48 20.90 16.56 -6.34
CA ALA A 48 22.14 17.07 -5.76
C ALA A 48 22.10 18.57 -5.43
N LEU A 49 21.14 19.35 -5.93
CA LEU A 49 21.00 20.79 -5.66
C LEU A 49 20.26 21.13 -4.38
N ALA A 50 19.75 20.14 -3.65
CA ALA A 50 19.02 20.35 -2.39
C ALA A 50 19.75 21.31 -1.43
N GLY A 51 19.07 22.41 -1.06
CA GLY A 51 19.59 23.44 -0.15
C GLY A 51 20.67 24.37 -0.73
N ARG A 52 20.99 24.30 -2.03
CA ARG A 52 22.07 25.06 -2.65
C ARG A 52 21.78 25.52 -4.08
N VAL A 53 20.52 25.78 -4.40
CA VAL A 53 20.09 26.29 -5.71
C VAL A 53 20.69 27.68 -5.95
N PRO A 54 21.50 27.91 -7.00
CA PRO A 54 22.04 29.22 -7.29
C PRO A 54 20.95 30.19 -7.76
N GLU A 55 20.80 31.33 -7.10
CA GLU A 55 19.73 32.32 -7.36
C GLU A 55 19.63 32.72 -8.85
N ARG A 56 20.78 32.96 -9.50
CA ARG A 56 20.84 33.30 -10.94
C ARG A 56 20.31 32.22 -11.89
N ARG A 57 20.05 31.01 -11.40
CA ARG A 57 19.55 29.87 -12.17
C ARG A 57 18.06 29.60 -11.93
N VAL A 58 17.46 30.21 -10.91
CA VAL A 58 16.07 29.93 -10.50
C VAL A 58 15.09 30.10 -11.66
N ALA A 59 15.17 31.21 -12.41
CA ALA A 59 14.28 31.44 -13.55
C ALA A 59 14.35 30.33 -14.63
N ALA A 60 15.55 29.80 -14.90
CA ALA A 60 15.72 28.73 -15.87
C ALA A 60 15.18 27.38 -15.34
N LEU A 61 15.33 27.12 -14.04
CA LEU A 61 14.78 25.91 -13.41
C LEU A 61 13.25 25.98 -13.33
N ILE A 62 12.68 27.15 -13.03
CA ILE A 62 11.24 27.39 -13.08
C ILE A 62 10.71 27.13 -14.50
N ALA A 63 11.38 27.67 -15.53
CA ALA A 63 10.96 27.44 -16.92
C ALA A 63 10.94 25.93 -17.26
N CYS A 64 11.90 25.15 -16.76
CA CYS A 64 11.93 23.70 -16.93
C CYS A 64 10.78 22.99 -16.20
N VAL A 65 10.42 23.40 -14.97
CA VAL A 65 9.23 22.88 -14.27
C VAL A 65 7.95 23.14 -15.07
N GLN A 66 7.86 24.33 -15.67
CA GLN A 66 6.69 24.81 -16.40
C GLN A 66 6.55 24.20 -17.81
N ASP A 67 7.62 23.64 -18.36
CA ASP A 67 7.64 23.00 -19.68
C ASP A 67 6.93 21.65 -19.63
N THR A 68 5.71 21.59 -20.18
CA THR A 68 4.89 20.37 -20.18
C THR A 68 5.39 19.30 -21.13
N ASP A 69 6.25 19.65 -22.08
CA ASP A 69 6.85 18.70 -23.03
C ASP A 69 8.11 18.02 -22.45
N ASP A 70 8.56 18.47 -21.28
CA ASP A 70 9.72 17.90 -20.59
C ASP A 70 9.35 16.67 -19.74
N VAL A 71 10.37 15.90 -19.36
CA VAL A 71 10.22 14.64 -18.61
C VAL A 71 9.72 14.91 -17.19
N SER A 72 8.60 14.29 -16.81
CA SER A 72 7.95 14.51 -15.50
C SER A 72 8.89 14.29 -14.31
N HIS A 73 9.72 13.25 -14.32
CA HIS A 73 10.68 13.00 -13.24
C HIS A 73 11.58 14.22 -12.94
N VAL A 74 12.12 14.85 -13.98
CA VAL A 74 12.98 16.04 -13.83
C VAL A 74 12.15 17.23 -13.33
N ARG A 75 10.95 17.42 -13.89
CA ARG A 75 10.02 18.48 -13.47
C ARG A 75 9.62 18.36 -12.00
N ILE A 76 9.31 17.15 -11.53
CA ILE A 76 8.98 16.84 -10.13
C ILE A 76 10.17 17.14 -9.22
N ALA A 77 11.37 16.66 -9.57
CA ALA A 77 12.57 16.90 -8.78
C ALA A 77 12.87 18.41 -8.67
N LEU A 78 12.78 19.15 -9.77
CA LEU A 78 12.97 20.59 -9.78
C LEU A 78 11.87 21.34 -9.03
N LEU A 79 10.61 20.91 -9.12
CA LEU A 79 9.52 21.49 -8.36
C LEU A 79 9.74 21.30 -6.86
N GLY A 80 10.19 20.13 -6.42
CA GLY A 80 10.56 19.87 -5.02
C GLY A 80 11.66 20.79 -4.50
N LEU A 81 12.65 21.13 -5.34
CA LEU A 81 13.71 22.09 -4.98
C LEU A 81 13.21 23.53 -4.84
N LEU A 82 12.17 23.88 -5.61
CA LEU A 82 11.66 25.24 -5.75
C LEU A 82 10.31 25.43 -5.03
N ALA A 83 9.89 24.46 -4.21
CA ALA A 83 8.58 24.43 -3.59
C ALA A 83 8.32 25.59 -2.59
N ASP A 84 9.36 26.34 -2.21
CA ASP A 84 9.28 27.53 -1.37
C ASP A 84 9.22 28.86 -2.16
N ARG A 85 9.33 28.80 -3.50
CA ARG A 85 9.41 29.98 -4.38
C ARG A 85 8.01 30.52 -4.69
N PRO A 86 7.62 31.69 -4.16
CA PRO A 86 6.28 32.23 -4.35
C PRO A 86 5.94 32.55 -5.80
N GLU A 87 6.95 32.73 -6.66
CA GLU A 87 6.81 32.97 -8.10
C GLU A 87 6.10 31.83 -8.83
N LEU A 88 6.14 30.61 -8.28
CA LEU A 88 5.45 29.45 -8.85
C LEU A 88 3.95 29.44 -8.56
N LEU A 89 3.47 30.14 -7.52
CA LEU A 89 2.09 29.99 -7.05
C LEU A 89 1.03 30.32 -8.11
N PRO A 90 1.15 31.40 -8.92
CA PRO A 90 0.18 31.67 -9.98
C PRO A 90 0.10 30.54 -11.01
N TRP A 91 1.24 29.93 -11.37
CA TRP A 91 1.29 28.81 -12.30
C TRP A 91 0.69 27.55 -11.67
N LEU A 92 1.03 27.24 -10.41
CA LEU A 92 0.53 26.07 -9.69
C LEU A 92 -0.99 26.07 -9.50
N ARG A 93 -1.60 27.26 -9.36
CA ARG A 93 -3.05 27.41 -9.21
C ARG A 93 -3.85 27.26 -10.50
N HIS A 94 -3.18 27.31 -11.65
CA HIS A 94 -3.87 27.23 -12.94
C HIS A 94 -4.58 25.87 -13.09
N GLU A 95 -5.82 25.87 -13.58
CA GLU A 95 -6.66 24.68 -13.67
C GLU A 95 -6.01 23.56 -14.49
N ASP A 96 -5.36 23.90 -15.60
CA ASP A 96 -4.57 22.98 -16.44
C ASP A 96 -3.47 22.23 -15.69
N ARG A 97 -3.08 22.63 -14.47
CA ARG A 97 -2.09 21.90 -13.65
C ARG A 97 -2.73 20.86 -12.76
N GLN A 98 -4.02 20.99 -12.48
CA GLN A 98 -4.79 19.98 -11.76
C GLN A 98 -5.04 18.74 -12.62
N GLN A 99 -4.91 18.88 -13.94
CA GLN A 99 -5.10 17.82 -14.94
C GLN A 99 -3.81 17.53 -15.73
N ASP A 100 -2.62 17.86 -15.20
CA ASP A 100 -1.36 17.50 -15.86
C ASP A 100 -1.27 15.97 -15.91
N GLY A 101 -1.43 15.41 -17.13
CA GLY A 101 -1.48 13.98 -17.37
C GLY A 101 -0.11 13.30 -17.26
N ALA A 102 0.96 14.05 -17.05
CA ALA A 102 2.27 13.49 -16.83
C ALA A 102 2.33 12.81 -15.45
N TYR A 103 2.83 11.58 -15.42
CA TYR A 103 2.84 10.74 -14.22
C TYR A 103 3.47 11.45 -13.01
N GLY A 104 2.70 11.56 -11.92
CA GLY A 104 3.12 12.16 -10.64
C GLY A 104 3.09 13.69 -10.56
N MET A 105 2.82 14.40 -11.67
CA MET A 105 2.87 15.86 -11.69
C MET A 105 1.72 16.50 -10.91
N ALA A 106 0.50 15.99 -11.02
CA ALA A 106 -0.66 16.55 -10.31
C ALA A 106 -0.45 16.51 -8.79
N GLU A 107 0.08 15.40 -8.27
CA GLU A 107 0.41 15.24 -6.86
C GLU A 107 1.54 16.17 -6.43
N ALA A 108 2.60 16.30 -7.25
CA ALA A 108 3.71 17.21 -6.97
C ALA A 108 3.27 18.69 -6.96
N VAL A 109 2.39 19.08 -7.89
CA VAL A 109 1.79 20.42 -7.93
C VAL A 109 1.00 20.69 -6.65
N LEU A 110 0.16 19.74 -6.21
CA LEU A 110 -0.59 19.88 -4.96
C LEU A 110 0.34 19.99 -3.75
N GLY A 111 1.36 19.14 -3.65
CA GLY A 111 2.37 19.20 -2.59
C GLY A 111 3.07 20.57 -2.53
N ALA A 112 3.48 21.11 -3.68
CA ALA A 112 4.10 22.43 -3.78
C ALA A 112 3.15 23.56 -3.38
N ARG A 113 1.85 23.48 -3.73
CA ARG A 113 0.83 24.44 -3.25
C ARG A 113 0.71 24.42 -1.73
N GLY A 114 0.72 23.23 -1.12
CA GLY A 114 0.75 23.07 0.34
C GLY A 114 1.99 23.73 0.97
N ALA A 115 3.18 23.45 0.43
CA ALA A 115 4.43 24.05 0.88
C ALA A 115 4.43 25.60 0.80
N LEU A 116 3.82 26.16 -0.24
CA LEU A 116 3.67 27.61 -0.42
C LEU A 116 2.59 28.24 0.47
N GLY A 117 1.83 27.45 1.24
CA GLY A 117 0.79 27.97 2.12
C GLY A 117 -0.55 28.22 1.44
N ASP A 118 -0.84 27.59 0.31
CA ASP A 118 -2.12 27.76 -0.39
C ASP A 118 -3.25 26.98 0.27
N LEU A 119 -3.99 27.64 1.18
CA LEU A 119 -5.12 27.02 1.89
C LEU A 119 -6.20 26.45 0.96
N THR A 120 -6.37 27.01 -0.24
CA THR A 120 -7.33 26.50 -1.23
C THR A 120 -6.99 25.10 -1.75
N ALA A 121 -5.78 24.60 -1.49
CA ALA A 121 -5.37 23.23 -1.80
C ALA A 121 -5.74 22.21 -0.69
N ALA A 122 -6.20 22.65 0.48
CA ALA A 122 -6.42 21.78 1.64
C ALA A 122 -7.34 20.59 1.33
N GLY A 123 -8.47 20.83 0.67
CA GLY A 123 -9.43 19.76 0.34
C GLY A 123 -8.85 18.69 -0.60
N ALA A 124 -8.01 19.08 -1.57
CA ALA A 124 -7.36 18.16 -2.50
C ALA A 124 -6.16 17.44 -1.85
N LEU A 125 -5.43 18.12 -0.97
CA LEU A 125 -4.37 17.51 -0.16
C LEU A 125 -4.93 16.49 0.84
N ALA A 126 -6.12 16.74 1.41
CA ALA A 126 -6.83 15.77 2.24
C ALA A 126 -7.20 14.51 1.44
N THR A 127 -7.65 14.68 0.18
CA THR A 127 -7.87 13.55 -0.72
C THR A 127 -6.60 12.74 -0.98
N LEU A 128 -5.48 13.40 -1.26
CA LEU A 128 -4.19 12.70 -1.40
C LEU A 128 -3.77 11.99 -0.10
N ALA A 129 -3.92 12.65 1.05
CA ALA A 129 -3.57 12.11 2.37
C ALA A 129 -4.46 10.93 2.82
N PHE A 130 -5.57 10.70 2.14
CA PHE A 130 -6.46 9.57 2.35
C PHE A 130 -6.30 8.47 1.28
N ASP A 131 -5.39 8.68 0.32
CA ASP A 131 -5.15 7.75 -0.78
C ASP A 131 -4.46 6.45 -0.27
N PRO A 132 -4.86 5.26 -0.77
CA PRO A 132 -4.22 4.00 -0.39
C PRO A 132 -2.75 3.94 -0.80
N TRP A 133 -2.36 4.61 -1.89
CA TRP A 133 -0.99 4.67 -2.37
C TRP A 133 -0.14 5.54 -1.44
N ARG A 134 0.81 4.88 -0.77
CA ARG A 134 1.68 5.50 0.24
C ARG A 134 2.36 6.79 -0.23
N HIS A 135 2.91 6.82 -1.44
CA HIS A 135 3.61 8.01 -1.96
C HIS A 135 2.67 9.22 -2.15
N ARG A 136 1.41 8.99 -2.55
CA ARG A 136 0.39 10.04 -2.65
C ARG A 136 -0.02 10.53 -1.28
N ARG A 137 -0.22 9.59 -0.35
CA ARG A 137 -0.54 9.88 1.04
C ARG A 137 0.52 10.73 1.72
N GLU A 138 1.79 10.34 1.61
CA GLU A 138 2.91 11.11 2.16
C GLU A 138 2.97 12.53 1.57
N THR A 139 2.70 12.69 0.26
CA THR A 139 2.63 14.01 -0.38
C THR A 139 1.50 14.87 0.18
N GLY A 140 0.29 14.30 0.31
CA GLY A 140 -0.87 15.00 0.88
C GLY A 140 -0.64 15.40 2.35
N GLU A 141 -0.13 14.47 3.17
CA GLU A 141 0.18 14.72 4.57
C GLU A 141 1.24 15.80 4.76
N ALA A 142 2.33 15.76 3.97
CA ALA A 142 3.37 16.78 4.02
C ALA A 142 2.83 18.16 3.63
N GLY A 143 1.98 18.23 2.60
CA GLY A 143 1.33 19.47 2.19
C GLY A 143 0.42 20.05 3.29
N LEU A 144 -0.40 19.21 3.93
CA LEU A 144 -1.26 19.62 5.04
C LEU A 144 -0.46 20.04 6.27
N ASP A 145 0.65 19.36 6.56
CA ASP A 145 1.56 19.76 7.63
C ASP A 145 2.18 21.13 7.38
N ALA A 146 2.56 21.43 6.13
CA ALA A 146 3.05 22.75 5.77
C ALA A 146 1.98 23.84 5.93
N LEU A 147 0.73 23.54 5.53
CA LEU A 147 -0.41 24.45 5.75
C LEU A 147 -0.65 24.69 7.24
N ALA A 148 -0.69 23.64 8.05
CA ALA A 148 -0.92 23.72 9.49
C ALA A 148 0.23 24.44 10.21
N ALA A 149 1.48 24.22 9.81
CA ALA A 149 2.63 24.93 10.37
C ALA A 149 2.60 26.44 10.07
N ARG A 150 2.06 26.83 8.91
CA ARG A 150 2.02 28.24 8.49
C ARG A 150 0.80 29.00 9.01
N HIS A 151 -0.37 28.37 8.99
CA HIS A 151 -1.66 29.02 9.28
C HIS A 151 -2.32 28.53 10.56
N GLY A 152 -1.79 27.48 11.18
CA GLY A 152 -2.39 26.79 12.32
C GLY A 152 -3.37 25.69 11.91
N SER A 153 -3.52 24.68 12.75
CA SER A 153 -4.43 23.55 12.49
C SER A 153 -5.89 23.98 12.37
N GLU A 154 -6.34 24.97 13.16
CA GLU A 154 -7.72 25.47 13.11
C GLU A 154 -8.07 26.05 11.73
N ALA A 155 -7.14 26.79 11.11
CA ALA A 155 -7.34 27.36 9.78
C ALA A 155 -7.47 26.26 8.71
N VAL A 156 -6.67 25.20 8.81
CA VAL A 156 -6.78 24.05 7.90
C VAL A 156 -8.11 23.32 8.09
N LEU A 157 -8.54 23.10 9.34
CA LEU A 157 -9.81 22.43 9.63
C LEU A 157 -11.03 23.23 9.16
N ALA A 158 -10.96 24.56 9.22
CA ALA A 158 -12.01 25.44 8.71
C ALA A 158 -12.25 25.25 7.20
N GLU A 159 -11.21 24.93 6.43
CA GLU A 159 -11.31 24.67 4.99
C GLU A 159 -11.88 23.29 4.66
N LEU A 160 -11.74 22.29 5.54
CA LEU A 160 -12.10 20.90 5.25
C LEU A 160 -13.57 20.56 5.59
N GLY A 161 -14.22 21.26 6.52
CA GLY A 161 -15.67 21.11 6.77
C GLY A 161 -16.16 19.77 7.36
N GLY A 162 -15.32 18.73 7.43
CA GLY A 162 -15.54 17.49 8.21
C GLY A 162 -16.60 16.52 7.68
N ALA A 163 -17.22 16.79 6.52
CA ALA A 163 -18.27 15.95 5.95
C ALA A 163 -17.72 14.67 5.31
N ARG A 164 -16.56 14.77 4.65
CA ARG A 164 -15.95 13.65 3.93
C ARG A 164 -15.01 12.86 4.84
N PRO A 165 -14.82 11.54 4.65
CA PRO A 165 -13.89 10.75 5.46
C PRO A 165 -12.45 11.26 5.38
N GLU A 166 -12.03 11.79 4.23
CA GLU A 166 -10.73 12.43 4.04
C GLU A 166 -10.52 13.58 5.02
N ASP A 167 -11.53 14.45 5.13
CA ASP A 167 -11.51 15.61 6.02
C ASP A 167 -11.47 15.18 7.50
N ARG A 168 -12.26 14.16 7.87
CA ARG A 168 -12.29 13.61 9.23
C ARG A 168 -10.98 12.92 9.60
N SER A 169 -10.36 12.19 8.68
CA SER A 169 -9.05 11.57 8.89
C SER A 169 -7.97 12.62 9.21
N ILE A 170 -7.99 13.75 8.49
CA ILE A 170 -7.08 14.87 8.78
C ILE A 170 -7.42 15.54 10.10
N ALA A 171 -8.70 15.70 10.44
CA ALA A 171 -9.12 16.22 11.74
C ALA A 171 -8.62 15.37 12.91
N VAL A 172 -8.69 14.05 12.80
CA VAL A 172 -8.13 13.10 13.77
C VAL A 172 -6.62 13.32 13.91
N ARG A 173 -5.87 13.33 12.81
CA ARG A 173 -4.41 13.52 12.82
C ARG A 173 -3.98 14.86 13.42
N LEU A 174 -4.64 15.95 13.06
CA LEU A 174 -4.32 17.29 13.59
C LEU A 174 -4.68 17.42 15.07
N ARG A 175 -5.77 16.78 15.52
CA ARG A 175 -6.16 16.74 16.93
C ARG A 175 -5.14 15.98 17.78
N ASP A 176 -4.73 14.79 17.34
CA ASP A 176 -3.69 14.00 18.02
C ASP A 176 -2.37 14.78 18.15
N ARG A 177 -1.93 15.43 17.06
CA ARG A 177 -0.72 16.27 17.07
C ARG A 177 -0.80 17.44 18.05
N ALA A 178 -2.00 17.95 18.31
CA ALA A 178 -2.25 18.98 19.31
C ALA A 178 -2.37 18.43 20.75
N GLY A 179 -2.17 17.12 20.94
CA GLY A 179 -2.31 16.42 22.23
C GLY A 179 -3.77 16.15 22.62
N GLY A 180 -4.71 16.27 21.69
CA GLY A 180 -6.13 16.01 21.92
C GLY A 180 -6.47 14.52 21.89
N ASP A 181 -7.62 14.17 22.46
CA ASP A 181 -8.13 12.79 22.43
C ASP A 181 -8.79 12.46 21.09
N VAL A 182 -8.39 11.33 20.50
CA VAL A 182 -8.93 10.80 19.24
C VAL A 182 -9.65 9.45 19.42
N THR A 183 -9.89 9.04 20.67
CA THR A 183 -10.53 7.75 20.98
C THR A 183 -11.96 7.66 20.42
N ASP A 184 -12.67 8.79 20.35
CA ASP A 184 -14.00 8.91 19.75
C ASP A 184 -14.01 8.50 18.27
N ALA A 185 -12.93 8.76 17.53
CA ALA A 185 -12.81 8.43 16.12
C ALA A 185 -12.68 6.92 15.83
N LEU A 186 -12.49 6.08 16.85
CA LEU A 186 -12.62 4.62 16.69
C LEU A 186 -14.05 4.20 16.29
N ALA A 187 -15.04 5.07 16.51
CA ALA A 187 -16.43 4.86 16.09
C ALA A 187 -16.78 5.55 14.76
N ASP A 188 -15.81 6.09 14.02
CA ASP A 188 -16.08 6.67 12.70
C ASP A 188 -16.66 5.59 11.77
N PRO A 189 -17.73 5.89 11.00
CA PRO A 189 -18.30 4.92 10.07
C PRO A 189 -17.36 4.56 8.92
N ASP A 190 -16.33 5.36 8.65
CA ASP A 190 -15.30 5.03 7.67
C ASP A 190 -14.13 4.29 8.35
N ARG A 191 -13.90 3.05 7.91
CA ARG A 191 -12.89 2.14 8.49
C ARG A 191 -11.48 2.69 8.40
N GLN A 192 -11.14 3.49 7.38
CA GLN A 192 -9.80 4.07 7.24
C GLN A 192 -9.60 5.23 8.24
N VAL A 193 -10.66 5.97 8.58
CA VAL A 193 -10.61 6.96 9.67
C VAL A 193 -10.45 6.26 11.03
N ALA A 194 -11.21 5.21 11.30
CA ALA A 194 -11.08 4.42 12.53
C ALA A 194 -9.70 3.74 12.63
N PHE A 195 -9.17 3.22 11.52
CA PHE A 195 -7.81 2.67 11.43
C PHE A 195 -6.75 3.74 11.72
N ARG A 196 -6.92 4.97 11.22
CA ARG A 196 -6.02 6.08 11.55
C ARG A 196 -6.05 6.39 13.05
N ALA A 197 -7.24 6.47 13.64
CA ALA A 197 -7.40 6.72 15.08
C ALA A 197 -6.71 5.63 15.92
N GLN A 198 -6.94 4.34 15.61
CA GLN A 198 -6.30 3.26 16.37
C GLN A 198 -4.78 3.30 16.29
N ALA A 199 -4.21 3.72 15.15
CA ALA A 199 -2.77 3.79 14.96
C ALA A 199 -2.10 4.92 15.78
N LEU A 200 -2.85 6.00 16.06
CA LEU A 200 -2.36 7.16 16.82
C LEU A 200 -2.46 6.97 18.35
N LEU A 201 -3.40 6.15 18.82
CA LEU A 201 -3.60 5.94 20.25
C LEU A 201 -2.40 5.25 20.92
N THR A 202 -2.01 5.75 22.09
CA THR A 202 -0.82 5.30 22.84
C THR A 202 -1.08 4.99 24.31
N ASP A 203 -2.33 5.13 24.79
CA ASP A 203 -2.72 4.94 26.19
C ASP A 203 -3.60 3.68 26.38
N PRO A 204 -3.02 2.55 26.84
CA PRO A 204 -3.78 1.33 27.13
C PRO A 204 -4.87 1.50 28.19
N GLY A 205 -4.67 2.38 29.17
CA GLY A 205 -5.65 2.63 30.23
C GLY A 205 -6.92 3.26 29.69
N ARG A 206 -6.75 4.25 28.81
CA ARG A 206 -7.86 4.90 28.10
C ARG A 206 -8.62 3.92 27.19
N LEU A 207 -7.91 3.10 26.43
CA LEU A 207 -8.53 2.07 25.58
C LEU A 207 -9.37 1.08 26.38
N ARG A 208 -8.90 0.63 27.55
CA ARG A 208 -9.66 -0.24 28.44
C ARG A 208 -10.93 0.43 28.97
N ALA A 209 -10.86 1.73 29.32
CA ALA A 209 -12.05 2.48 29.72
C ALA A 209 -13.05 2.62 28.56
N TYR A 210 -12.56 2.92 27.36
CA TYR A 210 -13.40 3.11 26.18
C TYR A 210 -14.15 1.85 25.73
N LEU A 211 -13.58 0.64 25.92
CA LEU A 211 -14.25 -0.62 25.56
C LEU A 211 -15.65 -0.76 26.18
N ALA A 212 -15.86 -0.22 27.39
CA ALA A 212 -17.16 -0.26 28.06
C ALA A 212 -18.16 0.76 27.49
N GLU A 213 -17.68 1.89 26.96
CA GLU A 213 -18.48 3.03 26.51
C GLU A 213 -18.66 3.10 24.98
N ALA A 214 -17.83 2.36 24.25
CA ALA A 214 -17.78 2.39 22.79
C ALA A 214 -19.18 2.12 22.18
N PRO A 215 -19.64 3.00 21.26
CA PRO A 215 -21.03 3.02 20.80
C PRO A 215 -21.37 1.90 19.81
N THR A 216 -20.36 1.25 19.22
CA THR A 216 -20.52 0.19 18.22
C THR A 216 -19.62 -0.99 18.52
N GLU A 217 -19.99 -2.17 18.02
CA GLU A 217 -19.14 -3.37 18.06
C GLU A 217 -17.80 -3.12 17.34
N GLU A 218 -17.84 -2.46 16.19
CA GLU A 218 -16.64 -2.17 15.41
C GLU A 218 -15.67 -1.26 16.18
N ALA A 219 -16.17 -0.24 16.88
CA ALA A 219 -15.36 0.62 17.74
C ALA A 219 -14.69 -0.18 18.88
N LYS A 220 -15.39 -1.16 19.45
CA LYS A 220 -14.82 -2.06 20.46
C LYS A 220 -13.71 -2.93 19.88
N LEU A 221 -13.87 -3.43 18.66
CA LEU A 221 -12.85 -4.23 17.99
C LEU A 221 -11.64 -3.39 17.59
N TRP A 222 -11.83 -2.16 17.12
CA TRP A 222 -10.71 -1.23 16.89
C TRP A 222 -9.97 -0.88 18.18
N ALA A 223 -10.69 -0.67 19.28
CA ALA A 223 -10.08 -0.45 20.60
C ALA A 223 -9.30 -1.68 21.09
N ALA A 224 -9.85 -2.88 20.93
CA ALA A 224 -9.18 -4.14 21.26
C ALA A 224 -7.93 -4.36 20.39
N TYR A 225 -7.99 -4.01 19.11
CA TYR A 225 -6.84 -4.10 18.20
C TYR A 225 -5.75 -3.10 18.57
N ALA A 226 -6.12 -1.85 18.88
CA ALA A 226 -5.19 -0.84 19.39
C ALA A 226 -4.51 -1.31 20.69
N LEU A 227 -5.30 -1.90 21.61
CA LEU A 227 -4.80 -2.40 22.88
C LEU A 227 -3.81 -3.56 22.67
N HIS A 228 -4.14 -4.50 21.78
CA HIS A 228 -3.24 -5.58 21.40
C HIS A 228 -1.92 -5.05 20.83
N ARG A 229 -1.99 -4.09 19.89
CA ARG A 229 -0.79 -3.47 19.30
C ARG A 229 0.13 -2.83 20.36
N LEU A 230 -0.44 -2.26 21.42
CA LEU A 230 0.32 -1.58 22.47
C LEU A 230 0.85 -2.51 23.57
N THR A 231 0.21 -3.65 23.77
CA THR A 231 0.49 -4.54 24.92
C THR A 231 1.04 -5.90 24.51
N GLU A 232 0.80 -6.32 23.26
CA GLU A 232 1.05 -7.66 22.73
C GLU A 232 0.42 -8.79 23.56
N ASP A 233 -0.55 -8.47 24.43
CA ASP A 233 -1.21 -9.43 25.32
C ASP A 233 -2.28 -10.21 24.57
N VAL A 234 -1.89 -11.34 23.99
CA VAL A 234 -2.79 -12.25 23.27
C VAL A 234 -3.90 -12.81 24.17
N ALA A 235 -3.64 -13.00 25.47
CA ALA A 235 -4.64 -13.55 26.39
C ALA A 235 -5.73 -12.51 26.69
N GLU A 236 -5.35 -11.24 26.89
CA GLU A 236 -6.28 -10.13 26.99
C GLU A 236 -7.09 -9.94 25.70
N THR A 237 -6.44 -9.95 24.53
CA THR A 237 -7.16 -9.84 23.24
C THR A 237 -8.18 -10.95 23.05
N ARG A 238 -7.81 -12.21 23.33
CA ARG A 238 -8.71 -13.36 23.22
C ARG A 238 -9.89 -13.25 24.17
N ARG A 239 -9.65 -12.87 25.43
CA ARG A 239 -10.72 -12.65 26.42
C ARG A 239 -11.70 -11.59 25.94
N LEU A 240 -11.21 -10.44 25.46
CA LEU A 240 -12.06 -9.38 24.92
C LEU A 240 -12.85 -9.85 23.70
N TYR A 241 -12.22 -10.59 22.79
CA TYR A 241 -12.91 -11.15 21.62
C TYR A 241 -14.03 -12.13 22.01
N GLU A 242 -13.81 -12.96 23.04
CA GLU A 242 -14.84 -13.84 23.61
C GLU A 242 -15.98 -13.08 24.27
N GLU A 243 -15.68 -12.05 25.07
CA GLU A 243 -16.67 -11.18 25.71
C GLU A 243 -17.55 -10.45 24.69
N LEU A 244 -16.99 -10.08 23.53
CA LEU A 244 -17.71 -9.48 22.41
C LEU A 244 -18.55 -10.49 21.62
N GLY A 245 -18.51 -11.79 21.95
CA GLY A 245 -19.28 -12.82 21.26
C GLY A 245 -18.63 -13.36 19.99
N ARG A 246 -17.32 -13.15 19.82
CA ARG A 246 -16.52 -13.57 18.65
C ARG A 246 -17.10 -13.08 17.32
N PRO A 247 -17.31 -11.76 17.15
CA PRO A 247 -17.87 -11.22 15.91
C PRO A 247 -16.97 -11.55 14.71
N ARG A 248 -17.59 -11.85 13.57
CA ARG A 248 -16.94 -12.24 12.32
C ARG A 248 -17.58 -11.53 11.13
N VAL A 249 -16.79 -11.29 10.09
CA VAL A 249 -17.34 -10.91 8.78
C VAL A 249 -17.95 -12.17 8.15
N GLU A 250 -19.27 -12.17 7.98
CA GLU A 250 -19.98 -13.29 7.35
C GLU A 250 -19.78 -13.27 5.83
N VAL A 251 -19.19 -14.33 5.29
CA VAL A 251 -18.98 -14.52 3.85
C VAL A 251 -19.76 -15.76 3.42
N THR A 252 -20.79 -15.55 2.58
CA THR A 252 -21.69 -16.64 2.17
C THR A 252 -20.92 -17.71 1.40
N GLY A 253 -20.99 -18.96 1.86
CA GLY A 253 -20.36 -20.11 1.22
C GLY A 253 -18.91 -20.36 1.63
N LEU A 254 -18.28 -19.46 2.39
CA LEU A 254 -16.91 -19.65 2.88
C LEU A 254 -16.90 -20.56 4.12
N ASP A 255 -16.36 -21.76 3.99
CA ASP A 255 -16.18 -22.66 5.13
C ASP A 255 -14.96 -22.32 6.00
N GLU A 256 -14.91 -22.92 7.19
CA GLU A 256 -13.88 -22.66 8.20
C GLU A 256 -12.46 -23.02 7.74
N GLU A 257 -12.27 -24.01 6.86
CA GLU A 257 -10.94 -24.41 6.39
C GLU A 257 -10.34 -23.31 5.49
N LEU A 258 -11.13 -22.84 4.52
CA LEU A 258 -10.76 -21.73 3.63
C LEU A 258 -10.61 -20.43 4.42
N ARG A 259 -11.56 -20.15 5.32
CA ARG A 259 -11.53 -18.96 6.19
C ARG A 259 -10.25 -18.93 7.02
N THR A 260 -9.90 -20.02 7.68
CA THR A 260 -8.70 -20.10 8.52
C THR A 260 -7.43 -19.81 7.71
N ALA A 261 -7.31 -20.39 6.51
CA ALA A 261 -6.17 -20.12 5.63
C ALA A 261 -6.08 -18.64 5.22
N ILE A 262 -7.20 -18.05 4.78
CA ILE A 262 -7.26 -16.66 4.31
C ILE A 262 -7.03 -15.67 5.46
N VAL A 263 -7.66 -15.90 6.61
CA VAL A 263 -7.55 -15.03 7.79
C VAL A 263 -6.13 -14.96 8.31
N HIS A 264 -5.45 -16.11 8.41
CA HIS A 264 -4.10 -16.15 8.94
C HIS A 264 -3.04 -15.67 7.95
N GLU A 265 -3.29 -15.77 6.64
CA GLU A 265 -2.42 -15.18 5.63
C GLU A 265 -2.57 -13.66 5.58
N TYR A 266 -3.81 -13.16 5.47
CA TYR A 266 -4.05 -11.77 5.10
C TYR A 266 -4.46 -10.88 6.28
N GLY A 267 -5.10 -11.43 7.32
CA GLY A 267 -5.73 -10.63 8.39
C GLY A 267 -4.78 -9.70 9.13
N GLN A 268 -3.51 -10.10 9.31
CA GLN A 268 -2.51 -9.27 9.98
C GLN A 268 -2.00 -8.11 9.10
N TRP A 269 -1.79 -8.36 7.81
CA TRP A 269 -1.09 -7.45 6.89
C TRP A 269 -2.01 -6.71 5.92
N ALA A 270 -3.31 -7.01 5.95
CA ALA A 270 -4.30 -6.32 5.13
C ALA A 270 -4.25 -4.80 5.35
N GLU A 271 -4.72 -4.03 4.37
CA GLU A 271 -4.63 -2.57 4.34
C GLU A 271 -5.68 -1.88 5.26
N GLU A 272 -5.58 -0.56 5.34
CA GLU A 272 -6.28 0.32 6.30
C GLU A 272 -7.82 0.21 6.26
N ARG A 273 -8.41 -0.23 5.14
CA ARG A 273 -9.87 -0.36 4.94
C ARG A 273 -10.46 -1.69 5.43
N THR A 274 -9.61 -2.59 5.90
CA THR A 274 -10.03 -3.91 6.38
C THR A 274 -10.91 -3.81 7.61
N ASP A 275 -12.02 -4.55 7.63
CA ASP A 275 -12.88 -4.66 8.81
C ASP A 275 -12.09 -5.24 9.99
N PRO A 276 -12.16 -4.64 11.19
CA PRO A 276 -11.36 -5.07 12.33
C PRO A 276 -11.67 -6.51 12.80
N ARG A 277 -12.84 -7.06 12.44
CA ARG A 277 -13.19 -8.46 12.73
C ARG A 277 -12.18 -9.42 12.09
N TRP A 278 -11.73 -9.16 10.85
CA TRP A 278 -10.71 -10.00 10.20
C TRP A 278 -9.38 -9.98 10.95
N ARG A 279 -8.98 -8.81 11.45
CA ARG A 279 -7.71 -8.64 12.18
C ARG A 279 -7.76 -9.31 13.55
N ILE A 280 -8.83 -9.07 14.30
CA ILE A 280 -9.01 -9.65 15.63
C ILE A 280 -9.16 -11.17 15.55
N GLU A 281 -9.87 -11.68 14.53
CA GLU A 281 -9.99 -13.11 14.30
C GLU A 281 -8.60 -13.74 14.10
N ALA A 282 -7.77 -13.20 13.19
CA ALA A 282 -6.41 -13.70 12.95
C ALA A 282 -5.54 -13.74 14.21
N LEU A 283 -5.72 -12.79 15.14
CA LEU A 283 -5.00 -12.75 16.41
C LEU A 283 -5.54 -13.75 17.44
N CYS A 284 -6.84 -14.05 17.38
CA CYS A 284 -7.52 -14.83 18.41
C CYS A 284 -7.67 -16.31 18.07
N THR A 285 -7.67 -16.67 16.79
CA THR A 285 -7.80 -18.06 16.32
C THR A 285 -6.44 -18.75 16.16
N GLU A 286 -6.47 -20.07 16.03
CA GLU A 286 -5.26 -20.86 15.79
C GLU A 286 -4.95 -20.89 14.28
N PRO A 287 -3.69 -20.65 13.89
CA PRO A 287 -3.29 -20.76 12.49
C PRO A 287 -3.47 -22.18 11.97
N PRO A 288 -3.62 -22.36 10.64
CA PRO A 288 -3.66 -23.69 10.06
C PRO A 288 -2.36 -24.44 10.39
N PRO A 289 -2.42 -25.78 10.57
CA PRO A 289 -1.22 -26.56 10.86
C PRO A 289 -0.17 -26.34 9.78
N ALA A 290 1.07 -26.03 10.18
CA ALA A 290 2.16 -25.82 9.24
C ALA A 290 2.30 -27.03 8.30
N THR A 291 2.04 -26.82 7.01
CA THR A 291 2.24 -27.84 6.00
C THR A 291 3.65 -27.72 5.44
N GLY A 292 4.43 -28.79 5.49
CA GLY A 292 5.74 -28.82 4.83
C GLY A 292 5.55 -28.71 3.32
N THR A 293 5.79 -27.55 2.72
CA THR A 293 5.58 -27.28 1.30
C THR A 293 6.25 -28.33 0.41
N ALA A 294 7.52 -28.66 0.70
CA ALA A 294 8.25 -29.69 -0.03
C ALA A 294 7.56 -31.08 0.03
N GLU A 295 6.95 -31.41 1.17
CA GLU A 295 6.21 -32.67 1.35
C GLU A 295 4.89 -32.66 0.56
N GLN A 296 4.16 -31.55 0.56
CA GLN A 296 2.95 -31.39 -0.24
C GLN A 296 3.26 -31.54 -1.74
N LEU A 297 4.27 -30.83 -2.23
CA LEU A 297 4.66 -30.87 -3.65
C LEU A 297 5.10 -32.27 -4.06
N ARG A 298 5.94 -32.93 -3.25
CA ARG A 298 6.35 -34.32 -3.46
C ARG A 298 5.16 -35.26 -3.54
N ARG A 299 4.16 -35.07 -2.66
CA ARG A 299 2.94 -35.87 -2.64
C ARG A 299 2.07 -35.64 -3.88
N ALA A 300 1.88 -34.39 -4.29
CA ALA A 300 1.13 -34.04 -5.49
C ALA A 300 1.78 -34.63 -6.75
N SER A 301 3.10 -34.43 -6.93
CA SER A 301 3.84 -35.01 -8.06
C SER A 301 3.79 -36.54 -8.07
N ALA A 302 3.91 -37.19 -6.91
CA ALA A 302 3.83 -38.65 -6.81
C ALA A 302 2.42 -39.18 -7.18
N ALA A 303 1.36 -38.49 -6.76
CA ALA A 303 0.00 -38.87 -7.09
C ALA A 303 -0.32 -38.71 -8.58
N LEU A 304 0.13 -37.61 -9.19
CA LEU A 304 0.03 -37.41 -10.65
C LEU A 304 0.77 -38.52 -11.40
N THR A 305 2.01 -38.83 -10.99
CA THR A 305 2.81 -39.93 -11.57
C THR A 305 2.09 -41.28 -11.44
N ALA A 306 1.53 -41.58 -10.28
CA ALA A 306 0.80 -42.82 -10.04
C ALA A 306 -0.47 -42.95 -10.89
N ALA A 307 -1.09 -41.83 -11.25
CA ALA A 307 -2.23 -41.76 -12.17
C ALA A 307 -1.82 -41.83 -13.66
N GLY A 308 -0.53 -42.00 -13.97
CA GLY A 308 0.00 -42.06 -15.32
C GLY A 308 0.19 -40.69 -15.99
N ILE A 309 0.08 -39.61 -15.22
CA ILE A 309 0.39 -38.25 -15.68
C ILE A 309 1.90 -38.04 -15.52
N ALA A 310 2.55 -37.37 -16.47
CA ALA A 310 3.97 -37.04 -16.39
C ALA A 310 4.16 -35.59 -15.91
N PRO A 311 4.20 -35.32 -14.59
CA PRO A 311 4.42 -33.98 -14.06
C PRO A 311 5.87 -33.54 -14.26
N GLN A 312 6.04 -32.26 -14.56
CA GLN A 312 7.33 -31.58 -14.47
C GLN A 312 7.68 -31.28 -13.00
N PRO A 313 8.94 -30.95 -12.68
CA PRO A 313 9.30 -30.47 -11.36
C PRO A 313 8.44 -29.26 -10.96
N PRO A 314 7.92 -29.21 -9.72
CA PRO A 314 7.20 -28.05 -9.22
C PRO A 314 8.10 -26.82 -9.19
N ILE A 315 7.57 -25.67 -9.60
CA ILE A 315 8.23 -24.36 -9.52
C ILE A 315 7.35 -23.37 -8.76
N SER A 316 7.94 -22.36 -8.15
CA SER A 316 7.16 -21.30 -7.48
C SER A 316 6.38 -20.46 -8.50
N CYS A 317 5.30 -19.81 -8.10
CA CYS A 317 4.59 -18.86 -8.97
C CYS A 317 5.49 -17.71 -9.44
N ALA A 318 6.45 -17.27 -8.61
CA ALA A 318 7.44 -16.26 -8.97
C ALA A 318 8.35 -16.73 -10.11
N GLU A 319 8.80 -17.98 -10.05
CA GLU A 319 9.62 -18.58 -11.12
C GLU A 319 8.81 -18.80 -12.41
N ASP A 320 7.56 -19.25 -12.30
CA ASP A 320 6.68 -19.45 -13.47
C ASP A 320 6.35 -18.13 -14.18
N ASN A 321 6.15 -17.04 -13.44
CA ASN A 321 5.88 -15.71 -13.98
C ASN A 321 7.15 -14.88 -14.28
N GLY A 322 8.33 -15.34 -13.83
CA GLY A 322 9.63 -14.66 -13.99
C GLY A 322 9.88 -13.45 -13.08
N THR A 323 8.93 -13.08 -12.23
CA THR A 323 9.03 -12.02 -11.22
C THR A 323 7.98 -12.21 -10.12
N GLY A 324 8.11 -11.43 -9.05
CA GLY A 324 7.09 -11.33 -8.01
C GLY A 324 7.23 -12.37 -6.91
N ASP A 325 6.15 -12.49 -6.12
CA ASP A 325 5.99 -13.49 -5.06
C ASP A 325 4.51 -13.92 -4.98
N GLY A 326 4.22 -14.98 -4.24
CA GLY A 326 2.85 -15.46 -4.11
C GLY A 326 2.68 -16.72 -3.26
N THR A 327 1.45 -17.23 -3.26
CA THR A 327 1.00 -18.26 -2.31
C THR A 327 0.78 -19.62 -2.97
N TYR A 328 1.47 -19.92 -4.08
CA TYR A 328 1.33 -21.20 -4.75
C TYR A 328 2.55 -21.65 -5.56
N HIS A 329 2.55 -22.94 -5.90
CA HIS A 329 3.49 -23.55 -6.84
C HIS A 329 2.75 -24.11 -8.05
N VAL A 330 3.44 -24.17 -9.18
CA VAL A 330 2.95 -24.68 -10.45
C VAL A 330 3.57 -26.04 -10.74
N ILE A 331 2.74 -27.03 -11.02
CA ILE A 331 3.16 -28.34 -11.52
C ILE A 331 2.60 -28.49 -12.93
N ARG A 332 3.44 -28.26 -13.93
CA ARG A 332 3.07 -28.43 -15.35
C ARG A 332 3.04 -29.90 -15.72
N TYR A 333 2.16 -30.28 -16.64
CA TYR A 333 2.05 -31.64 -17.14
C TYR A 333 1.55 -31.66 -18.59
N GLY A 334 1.74 -32.81 -19.25
CA GLY A 334 1.34 -33.00 -20.64
C GLY A 334 2.15 -32.16 -21.63
N GLN A 335 1.78 -32.28 -22.91
CA GLN A 335 2.43 -31.54 -24.01
C GLN A 335 1.77 -30.17 -24.28
N SER A 336 0.55 -29.96 -23.77
CA SER A 336 -0.21 -28.70 -23.91
C SER A 336 0.22 -27.63 -22.91
N GLY A 337 1.06 -27.97 -21.92
CA GLY A 337 1.48 -27.04 -20.87
C GLY A 337 0.42 -26.79 -19.79
N ALA A 338 -0.58 -27.68 -19.67
CA ALA A 338 -1.55 -27.66 -18.58
C ALA A 338 -0.85 -27.71 -17.21
N ALA A 339 -1.50 -27.16 -16.19
CA ALA A 339 -0.89 -27.00 -14.89
C ALA A 339 -1.88 -27.28 -13.75
N VAL A 340 -1.34 -27.86 -12.68
CA VAL A 340 -1.98 -27.86 -11.36
C VAL A 340 -1.28 -26.82 -10.49
N LEU A 341 -2.06 -26.01 -9.81
CA LEU A 341 -1.59 -25.07 -8.81
C LEU A 341 -1.75 -25.70 -7.43
N ILE A 342 -0.70 -25.65 -6.61
CA ILE A 342 -0.71 -26.14 -5.24
C ILE A 342 -0.49 -24.95 -4.31
N SER A 343 -1.48 -24.64 -3.47
CA SER A 343 -1.41 -23.52 -2.54
C SER A 343 -0.38 -23.78 -1.43
N THR A 344 0.29 -22.74 -0.98
CA THR A 344 1.16 -22.77 0.22
C THR A 344 0.36 -22.55 1.50
N LEU A 345 -0.90 -22.11 1.41
CA LEU A 345 -1.76 -21.75 2.55
C LEU A 345 -2.53 -22.94 3.13
N GLY A 346 -2.40 -24.12 2.52
CA GLY A 346 -3.08 -25.33 2.94
C GLY A 346 -2.99 -26.41 1.88
N ARG A 347 -3.79 -27.48 2.02
CA ARG A 347 -3.85 -28.56 1.04
C ARG A 347 -4.86 -28.26 -0.05
N PHE A 348 -4.80 -27.06 -0.63
CA PHE A 348 -5.68 -26.65 -1.71
C PHE A 348 -4.99 -26.84 -3.05
N ALA A 349 -5.76 -27.30 -4.04
CA ALA A 349 -5.31 -27.43 -5.41
C ALA A 349 -6.36 -26.90 -6.38
N THR A 350 -5.92 -26.36 -7.50
CA THR A 350 -6.78 -26.02 -8.65
C THR A 350 -6.01 -26.26 -9.95
N GLY A 351 -6.67 -26.18 -11.09
CA GLY A 351 -6.07 -26.42 -12.39
C GLY A 351 -7.12 -26.39 -13.49
N ASP A 352 -6.81 -27.01 -14.63
CA ASP A 352 -7.76 -27.14 -15.73
C ASP A 352 -8.92 -28.09 -15.35
N ASP A 353 -10.13 -27.54 -15.22
CA ASP A 353 -11.33 -28.28 -14.81
C ASP A 353 -11.74 -29.35 -15.84
N ASP A 354 -11.21 -29.31 -17.07
CA ASP A 354 -11.45 -30.31 -18.11
C ASP A 354 -10.61 -31.60 -17.94
N ASP A 355 -9.72 -31.70 -16.94
CA ASP A 355 -8.92 -32.91 -16.65
C ASP A 355 -9.35 -33.64 -15.35
N PRO A 356 -10.38 -34.51 -15.41
CA PRO A 356 -10.85 -35.24 -14.23
C PRO A 356 -9.87 -36.28 -13.71
N ALA A 357 -8.87 -36.70 -14.51
CA ALA A 357 -7.84 -37.64 -14.03
C ALA A 357 -6.87 -36.95 -13.09
N VAL A 358 -6.46 -35.72 -13.44
CA VAL A 358 -5.62 -34.85 -12.61
C VAL A 358 -6.32 -34.52 -11.30
N ARG A 359 -7.57 -34.04 -11.35
CA ARG A 359 -8.35 -33.73 -10.15
C ARG A 359 -8.41 -34.93 -9.19
N ARG A 360 -8.82 -36.10 -9.69
CA ARG A 360 -8.90 -37.33 -8.88
C ARG A 360 -7.56 -37.73 -8.28
N ALA A 361 -6.47 -37.60 -9.02
CA ALA A 361 -5.14 -37.93 -8.54
C ALA A 361 -4.75 -37.03 -7.35
N VAL A 362 -4.95 -35.73 -7.48
CA VAL A 362 -4.60 -34.75 -6.45
C VAL A 362 -5.53 -34.88 -5.22
N GLU A 363 -6.84 -35.07 -5.43
CA GLU A 363 -7.79 -35.36 -4.33
C GLU A 363 -7.41 -36.65 -3.57
N SER A 364 -6.98 -37.71 -4.27
CA SER A 364 -6.52 -38.95 -3.65
C SER A 364 -5.26 -38.78 -2.78
N ALA A 365 -4.47 -37.74 -3.06
CA ALA A 365 -3.32 -37.33 -2.24
C ALA A 365 -3.72 -36.51 -0.99
N GLY A 366 -5.03 -36.29 -0.77
CA GLY A 366 -5.54 -35.55 0.37
C GLY A 366 -5.49 -34.04 0.21
N PHE A 367 -5.49 -33.57 -1.05
CA PHE A 367 -5.74 -32.18 -1.38
C PHE A 367 -7.24 -31.95 -1.60
N ARG A 368 -7.70 -30.75 -1.27
CA ARG A 368 -9.02 -30.26 -1.61
C ARG A 368 -8.94 -29.53 -2.95
N TRP A 369 -9.65 -30.05 -3.95
CA TRP A 369 -9.80 -29.35 -5.24
C TRP A 369 -10.76 -28.18 -5.07
N LEU A 370 -10.37 -27.00 -5.55
CA LEU A 370 -11.24 -25.83 -5.64
C LEU A 370 -11.80 -25.75 -7.05
N ASP A 371 -13.11 -25.95 -7.16
CA ASP A 371 -13.86 -25.74 -8.38
C ASP A 371 -14.29 -24.27 -8.53
N GLU A 372 -14.85 -23.92 -9.68
CA GLU A 372 -15.35 -22.57 -9.96
C GLU A 372 -16.36 -22.07 -8.91
N ALA A 373 -17.23 -22.93 -8.39
CA ALA A 373 -18.25 -22.55 -7.43
C ALA A 373 -17.65 -22.08 -6.10
N VAL A 374 -16.64 -22.80 -5.59
CA VAL A 374 -15.92 -22.41 -4.37
C VAL A 374 -14.93 -21.29 -4.66
N GLY A 375 -14.18 -21.38 -5.77
CA GLY A 375 -13.17 -20.42 -6.17
C GLY A 375 -13.74 -19.01 -6.38
N SER A 376 -14.97 -18.91 -6.89
CA SER A 376 -15.64 -17.64 -7.19
C SER A 376 -16.26 -16.91 -5.99
N ILE A 377 -16.23 -17.52 -4.79
CA ILE A 377 -16.73 -16.88 -3.56
C ILE A 377 -15.95 -15.59 -3.31
N GLN A 378 -16.64 -14.46 -3.22
CA GLN A 378 -16.04 -13.16 -2.92
C GLN A 378 -15.84 -12.97 -1.42
N VAL A 379 -14.60 -12.73 -1.01
CA VAL A 379 -14.23 -12.38 0.36
C VAL A 379 -14.29 -10.86 0.50
N THR A 380 -15.34 -10.38 1.14
CA THR A 380 -15.60 -8.94 1.33
C THR A 380 -14.88 -8.40 2.56
N ASP A 381 -14.72 -7.07 2.58
CA ASP A 381 -14.21 -6.32 3.74
C ASP A 381 -12.78 -6.66 4.19
N LEU A 382 -12.04 -7.44 3.39
CA LEU A 382 -10.63 -7.77 3.58
C LEU A 382 -9.80 -6.99 2.56
N GLY A 383 -9.11 -5.94 2.99
CA GLY A 383 -8.37 -5.04 2.11
C GLY A 383 -7.02 -5.63 1.68
N VAL A 384 -7.01 -6.52 0.68
CA VAL A 384 -5.77 -7.05 0.10
C VAL A 384 -5.45 -6.30 -1.19
N TYR A 385 -4.22 -5.82 -1.32
CA TYR A 385 -3.75 -5.20 -2.54
C TYR A 385 -3.61 -6.24 -3.66
N TYR A 386 -4.11 -5.94 -4.86
CA TYR A 386 -3.94 -6.79 -6.04
C TYR A 386 -3.99 -5.95 -7.32
N PHE A 387 -2.87 -5.90 -8.06
CA PHE A 387 -2.71 -5.16 -9.32
C PHE A 387 -3.34 -3.76 -9.34
N GLY A 388 -3.04 -2.95 -8.32
CA GLY A 388 -3.55 -1.59 -8.22
C GLY A 388 -4.87 -1.43 -7.49
N SER A 389 -5.64 -2.52 -7.31
CA SER A 389 -6.94 -2.52 -6.65
C SER A 389 -6.88 -3.06 -5.21
N ARG A 390 -7.95 -2.77 -4.45
CA ARG A 390 -8.28 -3.33 -3.13
C ARG A 390 -9.74 -3.79 -3.08
N ASP A 391 -10.32 -4.08 -4.25
CA ASP A 391 -11.66 -4.62 -4.34
C ASP A 391 -11.71 -6.02 -3.70
N PRO A 392 -12.89 -6.49 -3.27
CA PRO A 392 -13.06 -7.84 -2.77
C PRO A 392 -12.45 -8.89 -3.71
N LEU A 393 -11.57 -9.72 -3.16
CA LEU A 393 -10.92 -10.80 -3.90
C LEU A 393 -11.71 -12.10 -3.74
N LYS A 394 -11.58 -12.95 -4.74
CA LYS A 394 -12.15 -14.29 -4.74
C LYS A 394 -11.27 -15.27 -3.95
N VAL A 395 -11.86 -16.37 -3.48
CA VAL A 395 -11.13 -17.45 -2.81
C VAL A 395 -10.01 -18.00 -3.68
N ASP A 396 -10.22 -18.16 -4.99
CA ASP A 396 -9.18 -18.61 -5.92
C ASP A 396 -7.96 -17.67 -5.92
N THR A 397 -8.21 -16.37 -5.95
CA THR A 397 -7.21 -15.32 -6.03
C THR A 397 -6.44 -15.20 -4.73
N LEU A 398 -7.12 -15.40 -3.59
CA LEU A 398 -6.49 -15.38 -2.27
C LEU A 398 -5.68 -16.66 -1.98
N LEU A 399 -6.11 -17.83 -2.46
CA LEU A 399 -5.36 -19.07 -2.20
C LEU A 399 -4.22 -19.29 -3.20
N PHE A 400 -4.34 -18.73 -4.40
CA PHE A 400 -3.35 -18.79 -5.48
C PHE A 400 -2.91 -17.37 -5.88
N TYR A 401 -2.59 -16.57 -4.87
CA TYR A 401 -2.18 -15.19 -5.04
C TYR A 401 -0.81 -15.10 -5.71
N TRP A 402 -0.64 -14.16 -6.62
CA TRP A 402 0.65 -13.75 -7.17
C TRP A 402 0.63 -12.25 -7.46
N GLN A 403 1.76 -11.59 -7.24
CA GLN A 403 1.95 -10.18 -7.54
C GLN A 403 3.40 -9.90 -7.93
N ASP A 404 3.60 -8.96 -8.84
CA ASP A 404 4.88 -8.62 -9.50
C ASP A 404 5.92 -7.89 -8.64
#